data_AF-A0A0R2CJM7-F1
#
_entry.id   AF-A0A0R2CJM7-F1
#
_cell.length_a   1.000
_cell.length_b   1.000
_cell.length_c   1.000
_cell.angle_alpha   90.00
_cell.angle_beta   90.00
_cell.angle_gamma   90.00
#
_symmetry.space_group_name_H-M   'P 1'
#
loop_
_entity.id
_entity.type
_entity.pdbx_description
1 polymer ?
#
loop_
_entity_poly.entity_id
_entity_poly.type
_entity_poly.pdbx_seq_one_letter_code
_entity_poly.pdbx_strand_id
1 'polypeptide(L)'
;MSLSGEYVEKLRSIDSYQVAVHKLMNRLNLKNYEADQLLYIQLTEHRLKTFDEEVLLIKIDEQDVRLKWAITYACRDVTRREYADRKKQENIKQSEVINLDRPDRLTEHDLNSILNLIPKLFKNHFTAQWCISVLEYGEIETRENFNMTKRQFSDKLYQVELYCKKHREKMVNMVLSKQQQDFLEEEATLRKFIETVEREDFRDEDFNELIEEHYEFIDDVIGCIPRLQQPKLLLEDFKTCSSIDKYKLVNRLYERLDELERKMIEQ
;
A
#
# COMPACT_ATOMS: atom_id res chain seq x y z
N MET A 1 -35.08 -11.43 2.51
CA MET A 1 -36.46 -11.53 2.01
C MET A 1 -36.34 -11.85 0.54
N SER A 2 -36.90 -12.96 0.06
CA SER A 2 -36.80 -13.34 -1.34
C SER A 2 -38.09 -12.89 -2.03
N LEU A 3 -38.04 -11.78 -2.76
CA LEU A 3 -39.18 -11.25 -3.50
C LEU A 3 -39.58 -12.24 -4.60
N SER A 4 -40.89 -12.39 -4.86
CA SER A 4 -41.39 -13.15 -6.01
C SER A 4 -40.85 -12.57 -7.33
N GLY A 5 -40.70 -13.42 -8.37
CA GLY A 5 -40.11 -13.02 -9.65
C GLY A 5 -40.82 -11.86 -10.35
N GLU A 6 -42.13 -11.70 -10.12
CA GLU A 6 -42.92 -10.60 -10.68
C GLU A 6 -42.58 -9.25 -10.03
N TYR A 7 -42.22 -9.25 -8.74
CA TYR A 7 -41.85 -8.03 -8.00
C TYR A 7 -40.48 -7.51 -8.40
N VAL A 8 -39.56 -8.41 -8.71
CA VAL A 8 -38.21 -8.04 -9.15
C VAL A 8 -38.29 -7.28 -10.47
N GLU A 9 -39.11 -7.74 -11.41
CA GLU A 9 -39.29 -7.08 -12.70
C GLU A 9 -39.98 -5.71 -12.57
N LYS A 10 -41.00 -5.60 -11.71
CA LYS A 10 -41.64 -4.31 -11.40
C LYS A 10 -40.71 -3.31 -10.69
N LEU A 11 -39.82 -3.78 -9.81
CA LEU A 11 -38.83 -2.94 -9.16
C LEU A 11 -37.77 -2.44 -10.17
N ARG A 12 -37.34 -3.32 -11.08
CA ARG A 12 -36.34 -3.03 -12.12
C ARG A 12 -36.84 -2.08 -13.19
N SER A 13 -38.16 -2.01 -13.42
CA SER A 13 -38.76 -1.10 -14.39
C SER A 13 -38.86 0.35 -13.90
N ILE A 14 -38.60 0.63 -12.62
CA ILE A 14 -38.63 2.00 -12.08
C ILE A 14 -37.47 2.82 -12.65
N ASP A 15 -37.75 4.01 -13.19
CA ASP A 15 -36.73 4.91 -13.77
C ASP A 15 -35.56 5.17 -12.81
N SER A 16 -35.84 5.43 -11.52
CA SER A 16 -34.77 5.66 -10.54
C SER A 16 -33.89 4.44 -10.31
N TYR A 17 -34.42 3.23 -10.50
CA TYR A 17 -33.66 1.99 -10.44
C TYR A 17 -32.74 1.87 -11.64
N GLN A 18 -33.26 2.07 -12.86
CA GLN A 18 -32.45 2.05 -14.08
C GLN A 18 -31.33 3.10 -14.04
N VAL A 19 -31.64 4.33 -13.63
CA VAL A 19 -30.64 5.40 -13.46
C VAL A 19 -29.58 5.03 -12.41
N ALA A 20 -29.97 4.37 -11.32
CA ALA A 20 -29.03 3.91 -10.29
C ALA A 20 -28.10 2.80 -10.81
N VAL A 21 -28.62 1.84 -11.60
CA VAL A 21 -27.81 0.81 -12.26
C VAL A 21 -26.79 1.44 -13.21
N HIS A 22 -27.22 2.35 -14.09
CA HIS A 22 -26.32 3.07 -15.00
C HIS A 22 -25.24 3.86 -14.26
N LYS A 23 -25.58 4.50 -13.12
CA LYS A 23 -24.60 5.18 -12.27
C LYS A 23 -23.57 4.22 -11.69
N LEU A 24 -23.97 3.03 -11.25
CA LEU A 24 -23.05 2.02 -10.73
C LEU A 24 -22.15 1.47 -11.83
N MET A 25 -22.70 1.16 -13.01
CA MET A 25 -21.92 0.73 -14.17
C MET A 25 -20.79 1.72 -14.48
N ASN A 26 -21.10 3.00 -14.60
CA ASN A 26 -20.12 4.02 -14.98
C ASN A 26 -19.10 4.31 -13.87
N ARG A 27 -19.51 4.33 -12.60
CA ARG A 27 -18.61 4.66 -11.49
C ARG A 27 -17.65 3.54 -11.11
N LEU A 28 -18.13 2.31 -11.22
CA LEU A 28 -17.40 1.12 -10.78
C LEU A 28 -16.81 0.33 -11.94
N ASN A 29 -17.12 0.72 -13.19
CA ASN A 29 -16.75 0.02 -14.42
C ASN A 29 -17.27 -1.43 -14.45
N LEU A 30 -18.57 -1.60 -14.14
CA LEU A 30 -19.23 -2.90 -14.03
C LEU A 30 -20.12 -3.19 -15.24
N LYS A 31 -20.32 -4.48 -15.54
CA LYS A 31 -21.34 -4.91 -16.50
C LYS A 31 -22.73 -4.67 -15.92
N ASN A 32 -23.72 -4.52 -16.80
CA ASN A 32 -25.10 -4.22 -16.41
C ASN A 32 -25.65 -5.23 -15.38
N TYR A 33 -25.45 -6.53 -15.61
CA TYR A 33 -25.93 -7.57 -14.69
C TYR A 33 -25.29 -7.47 -13.29
N GLU A 34 -24.02 -7.08 -13.20
CA GLU A 34 -23.30 -6.96 -11.92
C GLU A 34 -23.81 -5.75 -11.14
N ALA A 35 -23.99 -4.63 -11.83
CA ALA A 35 -24.55 -3.41 -11.25
C ALA A 35 -26.01 -3.61 -10.78
N ASP A 36 -26.82 -4.35 -11.55
CA ASP A 36 -28.18 -4.74 -11.16
C ASP A 36 -28.17 -5.60 -9.88
N GLN A 37 -27.38 -6.67 -9.86
CA GLN A 37 -27.31 -7.57 -8.70
C GLN A 37 -26.85 -6.85 -7.44
N LEU A 38 -25.81 -6.01 -7.52
CA LEU A 38 -25.32 -5.24 -6.37
C LEU A 38 -26.37 -4.29 -5.82
N LEU A 39 -27.11 -3.61 -6.71
CA LEU A 39 -28.17 -2.69 -6.30
C LEU A 39 -29.35 -3.45 -5.67
N TYR A 40 -29.76 -4.57 -6.27
CA TYR A 40 -30.84 -5.42 -5.81
C TYR A 40 -30.57 -5.99 -4.40
N ILE A 41 -29.37 -6.53 -4.19
CA ILE A 41 -28.94 -7.06 -2.89
C ILE A 41 -28.97 -5.94 -1.85
N GLN A 42 -28.36 -4.79 -2.16
CA GLN A 42 -28.32 -3.66 -1.22
C GLN A 42 -29.73 -3.15 -0.85
N LEU A 43 -30.63 -3.10 -1.83
CA LEU A 43 -32.02 -2.71 -1.61
C LEU A 43 -32.75 -3.69 -0.71
N THR A 44 -32.74 -4.97 -1.06
CA THR A 44 -33.50 -6.01 -0.35
C THR A 44 -32.98 -6.29 1.06
N GLU A 45 -31.67 -6.23 1.27
CA GLU A 45 -31.06 -6.55 2.57
C GLU A 45 -31.09 -5.38 3.56
N HIS A 46 -31.10 -4.13 3.08
CA HIS A 46 -30.99 -2.97 3.95
C HIS A 46 -32.19 -2.03 3.90
N ARG A 47 -32.55 -1.55 2.71
CA ARG A 47 -33.47 -0.40 2.57
C ARG A 47 -34.93 -0.84 2.48
N LEU A 48 -35.18 -2.01 1.88
CA LEU A 48 -36.51 -2.59 1.70
C LEU A 48 -36.88 -3.60 2.79
N LYS A 49 -35.94 -3.97 3.66
CA LYS A 49 -36.14 -4.95 4.75
C LYS A 49 -37.30 -4.61 5.69
N THR A 50 -37.66 -3.33 5.79
CA THR A 50 -38.74 -2.83 6.65
C THR A 50 -40.09 -2.70 5.95
N PHE A 51 -40.14 -2.89 4.63
CA PHE A 51 -41.37 -2.86 3.87
C PHE A 51 -41.96 -4.26 3.82
N ASP A 52 -43.26 -4.35 4.11
CA ASP A 52 -44.04 -5.54 3.79
C ASP A 52 -44.24 -5.63 2.27
N GLU A 53 -44.35 -6.84 1.73
CA GLU A 53 -44.37 -7.05 0.27
C GLU A 53 -45.58 -6.38 -0.40
N GLU A 54 -46.76 -6.44 0.24
CA GLU A 54 -47.97 -5.77 -0.23
C GLU A 54 -47.83 -4.24 -0.22
N VAL A 55 -47.16 -3.69 0.79
CA VAL A 55 -46.91 -2.24 0.91
C VAL A 55 -45.89 -1.78 -0.14
N LEU A 56 -44.92 -2.63 -0.49
CA LEU A 56 -43.93 -2.33 -1.51
C LEU A 56 -44.57 -2.23 -2.89
N LEU A 57 -45.47 -3.14 -3.24
CA LEU A 57 -46.26 -3.13 -4.48
C LEU A 57 -47.03 -1.82 -4.66
N ILE A 58 -47.80 -1.44 -3.63
CA ILE A 58 -48.57 -0.19 -3.64
C ILE A 58 -47.62 1.00 -3.89
N LYS A 59 -46.45 1.00 -3.25
CA LYS A 59 -45.45 2.07 -3.43
C LYS A 59 -44.78 2.09 -4.79
N ILE A 60 -44.64 0.93 -5.43
CA ILE A 60 -44.14 0.82 -6.82
C ILE A 60 -45.19 1.41 -7.76
N ASP A 61 -46.44 0.99 -7.63
CA ASP A 61 -47.55 1.43 -8.49
C ASP A 61 -47.83 2.94 -8.29
N GLU A 62 -47.72 3.46 -7.06
CA GLU A 62 -47.86 4.90 -6.73
C GLU A 62 -46.62 5.75 -7.07
N GLN A 63 -45.53 5.13 -7.55
CA GLN A 63 -44.23 5.78 -7.77
C GLN A 63 -43.73 6.60 -6.56
N ASP A 64 -43.86 6.05 -5.36
CA ASP A 64 -43.58 6.75 -4.09
C ASP A 64 -42.17 7.37 -4.08
N VAL A 65 -42.10 8.66 -3.73
CA VAL A 65 -40.86 9.43 -3.62
C VAL A 65 -39.87 8.80 -2.62
N ARG A 66 -40.36 8.20 -1.52
CA ARG A 66 -39.56 7.49 -0.52
C ARG A 66 -38.88 6.27 -1.11
N LEU A 67 -39.55 5.54 -2.00
CA LEU A 67 -38.96 4.39 -2.70
C LEU A 67 -37.85 4.84 -3.66
N LYS A 68 -38.08 5.93 -4.42
CA LYS A 68 -37.06 6.54 -5.29
C LYS A 68 -35.82 7.00 -4.49
N TRP A 69 -36.03 7.56 -3.29
CA TRP A 69 -34.94 7.88 -2.38
C TRP A 69 -34.22 6.65 -1.85
N ALA A 70 -34.94 5.60 -1.47
CA ALA A 70 -34.35 4.35 -1.00
C ALA A 70 -33.39 3.76 -2.06
N ILE A 71 -33.80 3.76 -3.32
CA ILE A 71 -32.97 3.37 -4.47
C ILE A 71 -31.73 4.26 -4.62
N THR A 72 -31.92 5.58 -4.56
CA THR A 72 -30.82 6.54 -4.66
C THR A 72 -29.78 6.35 -3.56
N TYR A 73 -30.23 6.12 -2.32
CA TYR A 73 -29.34 5.88 -1.18
C TYR A 73 -28.67 4.51 -1.25
N ALA A 74 -29.38 3.46 -1.70
CA ALA A 74 -28.77 2.15 -1.93
C ALA A 74 -27.60 2.23 -2.92
N CYS A 75 -27.79 2.95 -4.04
CA CYS A 75 -26.72 3.21 -5.02
C CYS A 75 -25.51 3.91 -4.39
N ARG A 76 -25.74 4.93 -3.53
CA ARG A 76 -24.66 5.62 -2.80
C ARG A 76 -23.94 4.69 -1.82
N ASP A 77 -24.67 3.81 -1.13
CA ASP A 77 -24.10 2.87 -0.17
C ASP A 77 -23.20 1.84 -0.87
N VAL A 78 -23.65 1.27 -1.99
CA VAL A 78 -22.84 0.37 -2.84
C VAL A 78 -21.56 1.08 -3.27
N THR A 79 -21.70 2.29 -3.84
CA THR A 79 -20.54 3.07 -4.31
C THR A 79 -19.52 3.30 -3.18
N ARG A 80 -19.98 3.67 -1.98
CA ARG A 80 -19.11 3.91 -0.82
C ARG A 80 -18.41 2.64 -0.33
N ARG A 81 -19.12 1.52 -0.29
CA ARG A 81 -18.57 0.22 0.11
C ARG A 81 -17.45 -0.20 -0.84
N GLU A 82 -17.71 -0.16 -2.14
CA GLU A 82 -16.74 -0.56 -3.17
C GLU A 82 -15.48 0.31 -3.14
N TYR A 83 -15.60 1.63 -3.01
CA TYR A 83 -14.42 2.48 -2.88
C TYR A 83 -13.66 2.24 -1.56
N ALA A 84 -14.37 1.97 -0.46
CA ALA A 84 -13.72 1.64 0.81
C ALA A 84 -12.96 0.31 0.71
N ASP A 85 -13.51 -0.69 0.03
CA ASP A 85 -12.88 -1.99 -0.14
C ASP A 85 -11.73 -1.95 -1.14
N ARG A 86 -11.84 -1.18 -2.24
CA ARG A 86 -10.69 -0.88 -3.12
C ARG A 86 -9.56 -0.20 -2.36
N LYS A 87 -9.86 0.81 -1.55
CA LYS A 87 -8.87 1.48 -0.71
C LYS A 87 -8.23 0.53 0.31
N LYS A 88 -8.99 -0.40 0.89
CA LYS A 88 -8.42 -1.45 1.75
C LYS A 88 -7.50 -2.38 0.96
N GLN A 89 -7.90 -2.82 -0.22
CA GLN A 89 -7.07 -3.67 -1.07
C GLN A 89 -5.78 -2.97 -1.54
N GLU A 90 -5.85 -1.68 -1.86
CA GLU A 90 -4.66 -0.86 -2.15
C GLU A 90 -3.74 -0.76 -0.93
N ASN A 91 -4.29 -0.55 0.27
CA ASN A 91 -3.50 -0.55 1.51
C ASN A 91 -2.89 -1.94 1.80
N ILE A 92 -3.60 -3.02 1.49
CA ILE A 92 -3.11 -4.40 1.65
C ILE A 92 -1.96 -4.65 0.67
N LYS A 93 -2.10 -4.28 -0.60
CA LYS A 93 -1.02 -4.38 -1.60
C LYS A 93 0.19 -3.54 -1.23
N GLN A 94 0.00 -2.32 -0.71
CA GLN A 94 1.11 -1.50 -0.20
C GLN A 94 1.79 -2.14 1.03
N SER A 95 1.07 -2.90 1.85
CA SER A 95 1.69 -3.70 2.92
C SER A 95 2.34 -5.00 2.43
N GLU A 96 1.89 -5.59 1.33
CA GLU A 96 2.54 -6.75 0.68
C GLU A 96 3.82 -6.37 -0.05
N VAL A 97 3.93 -5.14 -0.56
CA VAL A 97 5.18 -4.56 -1.10
C VAL A 97 6.20 -4.28 0.02
N ILE A 98 5.79 -4.38 1.29
CA ILE A 98 6.69 -4.46 2.43
C ILE A 98 6.65 -5.89 2.97
N ASN A 99 6.91 -6.87 2.11
CA ASN A 99 7.62 -8.06 2.56
C ASN A 99 9.07 -7.64 2.82
N LEU A 100 9.27 -6.91 3.93
CA LEU A 100 10.43 -7.20 4.75
C LEU A 100 10.21 -8.66 5.12
N ASP A 101 10.99 -9.56 4.53
CA ASP A 101 11.11 -10.94 5.00
C ASP A 101 11.00 -10.88 6.52
N ARG A 102 9.95 -11.48 7.09
CA ARG A 102 9.84 -11.56 8.54
C ARG A 102 11.13 -12.23 8.96
N PRO A 103 12.07 -11.56 9.67
CA PRO A 103 13.20 -12.27 10.19
C PRO A 103 12.61 -13.37 11.04
N ASP A 104 12.94 -14.62 10.69
CA ASP A 104 12.51 -15.79 11.43
C ASP A 104 13.09 -15.63 12.84
N ARG A 105 12.25 -15.07 13.72
CA ARG A 105 12.52 -14.67 15.11
C ARG A 105 13.43 -13.44 15.22
N LEU A 106 12.86 -12.33 15.75
CA LEU A 106 13.63 -11.28 16.40
C LEU A 106 14.57 -11.92 17.41
N THR A 107 15.88 -11.72 17.29
CA THR A 107 16.81 -12.18 18.32
C THR A 107 16.60 -11.34 19.59
N GLU A 108 17.00 -11.88 20.75
CA GLU A 108 16.94 -11.12 22.01
C GLU A 108 17.75 -9.81 21.94
N HIS A 109 18.79 -9.78 21.09
CA HIS A 109 19.57 -8.57 20.83
C HIS A 109 18.77 -7.50 20.07
N ASP A 110 18.00 -7.90 19.06
CA ASP A 110 17.15 -6.99 18.28
C ASP A 110 16.02 -6.43 19.15
N LEU A 111 15.42 -7.28 19.96
CA LEU A 111 14.36 -6.89 20.89
C LEU A 111 14.87 -5.85 21.89
N ASN A 112 16.02 -6.07 22.52
CA ASN A 112 16.64 -5.10 23.43
C ASN A 112 17.01 -3.78 22.73
N SER A 113 17.48 -3.83 21.49
CA SER A 113 17.79 -2.64 20.70
C SER A 113 16.54 -1.82 20.40
N ILE A 114 15.44 -2.48 20.05
CA ILE A 114 14.12 -1.87 19.81
C ILE A 114 13.57 -1.25 21.09
N LEU A 115 13.63 -1.94 22.22
CA LEU A 115 13.13 -1.44 23.51
C LEU A 115 13.83 -0.14 23.93
N ASN A 116 15.14 -0.04 23.67
CA ASN A 116 15.92 1.18 23.95
C ASN A 116 15.59 2.35 23.00
N LEU A 117 15.06 2.06 21.81
CA LEU A 117 14.67 3.06 20.81
C LEU A 117 13.26 3.62 21.04
N ILE A 118 12.34 2.81 21.57
CA ILE A 118 10.93 3.21 21.77
C ILE A 118 10.76 4.54 22.55
N PRO A 119 11.49 4.79 23.66
CA PRO A 119 11.41 6.08 24.35
C PRO A 119 11.86 7.28 23.52
N LYS A 120 12.69 7.07 22.49
CA LYS A 120 13.14 8.11 21.55
C LYS A 120 12.14 8.33 20.40
N LEU A 121 11.41 7.28 20.02
CA LEU A 121 10.41 7.31 18.93
C LEU A 121 9.10 8.01 19.34
N PHE A 122 8.66 7.78 20.58
CA PHE A 122 7.43 8.37 21.10
C PHE A 122 7.73 9.54 22.04
N LYS A 123 7.25 10.74 21.69
CA LYS A 123 7.32 11.91 22.57
C LYS A 123 6.55 11.72 23.89
N ASN A 124 5.56 10.84 23.90
CA ASN A 124 4.76 10.54 25.09
C ASN A 124 5.34 9.31 25.82
N HIS A 125 5.90 9.54 27.00
CA HIS A 125 6.47 8.48 27.85
C HIS A 125 5.47 7.39 28.22
N PHE A 126 4.18 7.71 28.40
CA PHE A 126 3.15 6.73 28.73
C PHE A 126 2.82 5.82 27.54
N THR A 127 2.90 6.35 26.31
CA THR A 127 2.77 5.55 25.09
C THR A 127 4.02 4.70 24.88
N ALA A 128 5.21 5.25 25.13
CA ALA A 128 6.47 4.52 25.04
C ALA A 128 6.50 3.30 25.99
N GLN A 129 6.18 3.52 27.28
CA GLN A 129 6.13 2.44 28.27
C GLN A 129 5.06 1.39 27.95
N TRP A 130 3.92 1.83 27.42
CA TRP A 130 2.88 0.91 26.97
C TRP A 130 3.38 0.03 25.81
N CYS A 131 4.06 0.60 24.81
CA CYS A 131 4.66 -0.16 23.71
C CYS A 131 5.74 -1.13 24.18
N ILE A 132 6.59 -0.71 25.12
CA ILE A 132 7.60 -1.58 25.77
C ILE A 132 6.91 -2.78 26.41
N SER A 133 5.88 -2.54 27.24
CA SER A 133 5.13 -3.61 27.90
C SER A 133 4.47 -4.57 26.90
N VAL A 134 3.93 -4.05 25.79
CA VAL A 134 3.33 -4.92 24.75
C VAL A 134 4.37 -5.82 24.11
N LEU A 135 5.59 -5.34 23.88
CA LEU A 135 6.65 -6.11 23.23
C LEU A 135 7.33 -7.10 24.18
N GLU A 136 7.48 -6.76 25.46
CA GLU A 136 8.08 -7.64 26.47
C GLU A 136 7.12 -8.73 26.94
N TYR A 137 5.84 -8.38 27.14
CA TYR A 137 4.89 -9.22 27.89
C TYR A 137 3.60 -9.56 27.13
N GLY A 138 3.35 -8.93 25.98
CA GLY A 138 2.16 -9.17 25.16
C GLY A 138 0.88 -8.51 25.69
N GLU A 139 -0.27 -8.88 25.11
CA GLU A 139 -1.57 -8.22 25.36
C GLU A 139 -2.05 -8.39 26.81
N ILE A 140 -2.02 -9.62 27.34
CA ILE A 140 -2.71 -9.98 28.58
C ILE A 140 -2.08 -9.22 29.76
N GLU A 141 -0.77 -9.35 29.92
CA GLU A 141 0.00 -8.74 31.00
C GLU A 141 0.03 -7.20 30.88
N THR A 142 0.15 -6.67 29.67
CA THR A 142 0.07 -5.21 29.45
C THR A 142 -1.28 -4.64 29.85
N ARG A 143 -2.37 -5.36 29.61
CA ARG A 143 -3.71 -4.91 30.00
C ARG A 143 -3.90 -4.88 31.50
N GLU A 144 -3.34 -5.84 32.22
CA GLU A 144 -3.34 -5.86 33.68
C GLU A 144 -2.49 -4.71 34.25
N ASN A 145 -1.27 -4.53 33.74
CA ASN A 145 -0.36 -3.47 34.18
C ASN A 145 -0.91 -2.06 33.97
N PHE A 146 -1.65 -1.83 32.88
CA PHE A 146 -2.21 -0.52 32.54
C PHE A 146 -3.70 -0.38 32.88
N ASN A 147 -4.30 -1.37 33.55
CA ASN A 147 -5.73 -1.39 33.90
C ASN A 147 -6.66 -1.10 32.71
N MET A 148 -6.43 -1.79 31.58
CA MET A 148 -7.15 -1.56 30.33
C MET A 148 -8.10 -2.71 29.97
N THR A 149 -9.31 -2.36 29.53
CA THR A 149 -10.22 -3.32 28.89
C THR A 149 -9.70 -3.74 27.52
N LYS A 150 -10.18 -4.89 27.00
CA LYS A 150 -9.80 -5.39 25.66
C LYS A 150 -10.04 -4.36 24.57
N ARG A 151 -11.17 -3.66 24.66
CA ARG A 151 -11.57 -2.62 23.71
C ARG A 151 -10.60 -1.43 23.76
N GLN A 152 -10.29 -0.93 24.95
CA GLN A 152 -9.34 0.18 25.12
C GLN A 152 -7.93 -0.20 24.66
N PHE A 153 -7.50 -1.44 24.88
CA PHE A 153 -6.23 -1.94 24.36
C PHE A 153 -6.19 -1.91 22.83
N SER A 154 -7.23 -2.44 22.19
CA SER A 154 -7.34 -2.50 20.74
C SER A 154 -7.43 -1.10 20.12
N ASP A 155 -8.20 -0.20 20.74
CA ASP A 155 -8.29 1.21 20.32
C ASP A 155 -6.92 1.91 20.45
N LYS A 156 -6.19 1.69 21.55
CA LYS A 156 -4.86 2.29 21.76
C LYS A 156 -3.82 1.70 20.79
N LEU A 157 -3.86 0.40 20.54
CA LEU A 157 -3.01 -0.26 19.54
C LEU A 157 -3.21 0.36 18.17
N TYR A 158 -4.47 0.53 17.75
CA TYR A 158 -4.80 1.17 16.48
C TYR A 158 -4.27 2.61 16.39
N GLN A 159 -4.40 3.41 17.46
CA GLN A 159 -3.86 4.78 17.49
C GLN A 159 -2.34 4.81 17.40
N VAL A 160 -1.66 3.87 18.08
CA VAL A 160 -0.19 3.73 18.01
C VAL A 160 0.23 3.33 16.60
N GLU A 161 -0.42 2.35 15.98
CA GLU A 161 -0.15 1.95 14.59
C GLU A 161 -0.34 3.12 13.62
N LEU A 162 -1.42 3.89 13.77
CA LEU A 162 -1.69 5.05 12.94
C LEU A 162 -0.60 6.12 13.10
N TYR A 163 -0.13 6.34 14.33
CA TYR A 163 0.98 7.25 14.61
C TYR A 163 2.27 6.78 13.95
N CYS A 164 2.62 5.50 14.09
CA CYS A 164 3.81 4.91 13.46
C CYS A 164 3.75 5.03 11.93
N LYS A 165 2.60 4.74 11.31
CA LYS A 165 2.40 4.90 9.87
C LYS A 165 2.58 6.34 9.42
N LYS A 166 2.01 7.30 10.15
CA LYS A 166 2.10 8.74 9.84
C LYS A 166 3.53 9.28 9.96
N HIS A 167 4.33 8.73 10.87
CA HIS A 167 5.68 9.21 11.16
C HIS A 167 6.78 8.23 10.69
N ARG A 168 6.45 7.34 9.77
CA ARG A 168 7.32 6.25 9.30
C ARG A 168 8.69 6.74 8.86
N GLU A 169 8.75 7.76 8.01
CA GLU A 169 10.02 8.33 7.50
C GLU A 169 10.95 8.78 8.64
N LYS A 170 10.40 9.48 9.64
CA LYS A 170 11.18 9.92 10.80
C LYS A 170 11.67 8.74 11.65
N MET A 171 10.85 7.69 11.77
CA MET A 171 11.20 6.49 12.55
C MET A 171 12.29 5.68 11.83
N VAL A 172 12.18 5.49 10.51
CA VAL A 172 13.21 4.86 9.67
C VAL A 172 14.54 5.59 9.83
N ASN A 173 14.52 6.92 9.78
CA ASN A 173 15.73 7.73 9.94
C ASN A 173 16.32 7.73 11.37
N MET A 174 15.58 7.26 12.37
CA MET A 174 16.04 7.13 13.76
C MET A 174 16.52 5.72 14.12
N VAL A 175 16.04 4.71 13.40
CA VAL A 175 16.34 3.29 13.64
C VAL A 175 17.59 2.84 12.88
N LEU A 176 17.82 3.40 11.69
CA LEU A 176 18.97 3.07 10.87
C LEU A 176 20.22 3.82 11.35
N SER A 177 21.34 3.12 11.50
CA SER A 177 22.63 3.77 11.66
C SER A 177 22.95 4.59 10.40
N LYS A 178 23.81 5.61 10.50
CA LYS A 178 24.24 6.39 9.32
C LYS A 178 24.75 5.47 8.20
N GLN A 179 25.47 4.41 8.57
CA GLN A 179 25.95 3.40 7.62
C GLN A 179 24.80 2.64 6.93
N GLN A 180 23.73 2.30 7.65
CA GLN A 180 22.56 1.64 7.08
C GLN A 180 21.72 2.58 6.19
N GLN A 181 21.72 3.88 6.48
CA GLN A 181 21.12 4.89 5.58
C GLN A 181 21.92 4.99 4.29
N ASP A 182 23.25 5.10 4.41
CA ASP A 182 24.15 5.15 3.27
C ASP A 182 23.97 3.88 2.39
N PHE A 183 23.81 2.70 3.00
CA PHE A 183 23.53 1.45 2.26
C PHE A 183 22.20 1.46 1.52
N LEU A 184 21.11 1.94 2.15
CA LEU A 184 19.80 2.00 1.50
C LEU A 184 19.74 3.05 0.39
N GLU A 185 20.44 4.18 0.55
CA GLU A 185 20.58 5.19 -0.49
C GLU A 185 21.40 4.66 -1.68
N GLU A 186 22.49 3.93 -1.41
CA GLU A 186 23.30 3.25 -2.43
C GLU A 186 22.46 2.19 -3.18
N GLU A 187 21.73 1.35 -2.45
CA GLU A 187 20.85 0.32 -3.01
C GLU A 187 19.73 0.92 -3.88
N ALA A 188 19.06 1.96 -3.39
CA ALA A 188 18.01 2.64 -4.14
C ALA A 188 18.55 3.26 -5.44
N THR A 189 19.76 3.82 -5.40
CA THR A 189 20.42 4.38 -6.58
C THR A 189 20.76 3.28 -7.58
N LEU A 190 21.36 2.17 -7.14
CA LEU A 190 21.67 1.01 -7.99
C LEU A 190 20.44 0.39 -8.64
N ARG A 191 19.35 0.23 -7.88
CA ARG A 191 18.07 -0.28 -8.41
C ARG A 191 17.52 0.61 -9.51
N LYS A 192 17.59 1.95 -9.37
CA LYS A 192 17.18 2.86 -10.44
C LYS A 192 17.97 2.65 -11.74
N PHE A 193 19.29 2.46 -11.63
CA PHE A 193 20.13 2.19 -12.80
C PHE A 193 19.79 0.86 -13.46
N ILE A 194 19.61 -0.20 -12.67
CA ILE A 194 19.23 -1.54 -13.16
C ILE A 194 17.85 -1.52 -13.80
N GLU A 195 16.84 -0.95 -13.13
CA GLU A 195 15.48 -0.81 -13.66
C GLU A 195 15.48 -0.03 -14.98
N THR A 196 16.32 0.99 -15.11
CA THR A 196 16.44 1.76 -16.36
C THR A 196 16.98 0.87 -17.49
N VAL A 197 18.01 0.06 -17.22
CA VAL A 197 18.59 -0.88 -18.20
C VAL A 197 17.64 -2.02 -18.58
N GLU A 198 16.81 -2.48 -17.63
CA GLU A 198 15.87 -3.60 -17.83
C GLU A 198 14.56 -3.21 -18.53
N ARG A 199 14.30 -1.91 -18.73
CA ARG A 199 13.11 -1.44 -19.45
C ARG A 199 13.09 -1.93 -20.90
N GLU A 200 11.92 -2.42 -21.34
CA GLU A 200 11.71 -2.86 -22.74
C GLU A 200 11.94 -1.73 -23.77
N ASP A 201 11.80 -0.47 -23.34
CA ASP A 201 11.99 0.73 -24.15
C ASP A 201 13.30 1.49 -23.84
N PHE A 202 14.32 0.79 -23.32
CA PHE A 202 15.63 1.36 -22.95
C PHE A 202 16.21 2.31 -24.01
N ARG A 203 16.56 3.53 -23.57
CA ARG A 203 17.27 4.52 -24.37
C ARG A 203 18.56 4.92 -23.69
N ASP A 204 19.63 5.02 -24.47
CA ASP A 204 20.93 5.50 -24.00
C ASP A 204 20.82 6.93 -23.43
N GLU A 205 19.88 7.75 -23.93
CA GLU A 205 19.61 9.10 -23.42
C GLU A 205 19.08 9.08 -21.97
N ASP A 206 18.14 8.19 -21.64
CA ASP A 206 17.57 8.09 -20.29
C ASP A 206 18.63 7.61 -19.28
N PHE A 207 19.56 6.76 -19.74
CA PHE A 207 20.69 6.31 -18.93
C PHE A 207 21.73 7.42 -18.70
N ASN A 208 22.00 8.24 -19.72
CA ASN A 208 22.85 9.43 -19.60
C ASN A 208 22.27 10.45 -18.61
N GLU A 209 20.97 10.73 -18.67
CA GLU A 209 20.29 11.62 -17.72
C GLU A 209 20.47 11.11 -16.27
N LEU A 210 20.39 9.80 -16.06
CA LEU A 210 20.58 9.19 -14.75
C LEU A 210 22.05 9.25 -14.28
N ILE A 211 23.02 9.13 -15.20
CA ILE A 211 24.44 9.35 -14.90
C ILE A 211 24.68 10.81 -14.49
N GLU A 212 24.05 11.78 -15.14
CA GLU A 212 24.16 13.20 -14.76
C GLU A 212 23.55 13.47 -13.38
N GLU A 213 22.40 12.86 -13.05
CA GLU A 213 21.76 12.96 -11.73
C GLU A 213 22.64 12.37 -10.60
N HIS A 214 23.39 11.31 -10.91
CA HIS A 214 24.19 10.56 -9.94
C HIS A 214 25.68 10.48 -10.32
N TYR A 215 26.24 11.59 -10.81
CA TYR A 215 27.59 11.63 -11.40
C TYR A 215 28.69 11.14 -10.47
N GLU A 216 28.74 11.65 -9.22
CA GLU A 216 29.77 11.27 -8.25
C GLU A 216 29.72 9.77 -7.93
N PHE A 217 28.52 9.22 -7.80
CA PHE A 217 28.32 7.79 -7.54
C PHE A 217 28.83 6.91 -8.70
N ILE A 218 28.50 7.28 -9.95
CA ILE A 218 28.92 6.52 -11.13
C ILE A 218 30.42 6.69 -11.39
N ASP A 219 31.01 7.86 -11.14
CA ASP A 219 32.46 8.07 -11.22
C ASP A 219 33.21 7.14 -10.25
N ASP A 220 32.71 7.02 -9.00
CA ASP A 220 33.24 6.09 -8.01
C ASP A 220 33.12 4.62 -8.47
N VAL A 221 31.97 4.23 -9.04
CA VAL A 221 31.76 2.87 -9.58
C VAL A 221 32.71 2.60 -10.74
N ILE A 222 32.86 3.55 -11.67
CA ILE A 222 33.76 3.46 -12.83
C ILE A 222 35.22 3.36 -12.38
N GLY A 223 35.61 4.10 -11.34
CA GLY A 223 36.95 4.03 -10.73
C GLY A 223 37.31 2.64 -10.20
N CYS A 224 36.30 1.81 -9.90
CA CYS A 224 36.47 0.43 -9.44
C CYS A 224 36.54 -0.61 -10.57
N ILE A 225 36.28 -0.24 -11.83
CA ILE A 225 36.24 -1.18 -12.95
C ILE A 225 37.64 -1.32 -13.57
N PRO A 226 38.26 -2.51 -13.53
CA PRO A 226 39.56 -2.71 -14.15
C PRO A 226 39.44 -2.73 -15.69
N ARG A 227 40.41 -2.07 -16.36
CA ARG A 227 40.57 -2.11 -17.83
C ARG A 227 39.39 -1.53 -18.62
N LEU A 228 38.83 -0.41 -18.18
CA LEU A 228 38.00 0.44 -19.04
C LEU A 228 38.87 1.10 -20.11
N GLN A 229 38.40 1.11 -21.36
CA GLN A 229 39.10 1.78 -22.44
C GLN A 229 38.80 3.27 -22.45
N GLN A 230 37.55 3.65 -22.14
CA GLN A 230 37.09 5.04 -22.22
C GLN A 230 36.20 5.43 -21.02
N PRO A 231 36.76 5.52 -19.80
CA PRO A 231 35.98 5.83 -18.59
C PRO A 231 35.34 7.23 -18.62
N LYS A 232 36.03 8.24 -19.15
CA LYS A 232 35.46 9.60 -19.31
C LYS A 232 34.29 9.65 -20.27
N LEU A 233 34.35 8.85 -21.33
CA LEU A 233 33.30 8.81 -22.35
C LEU A 233 32.05 8.11 -21.81
N LEU A 234 32.19 7.15 -20.89
CA LEU A 234 31.04 6.56 -20.18
C LEU A 234 30.28 7.58 -19.34
N LEU A 235 30.98 8.58 -18.77
CA LEU A 235 30.39 9.61 -17.92
C LEU A 235 29.75 10.76 -18.71
N GLU A 236 30.39 11.15 -19.82
CA GLU A 236 29.98 12.34 -20.59
C GLU A 236 29.04 11.99 -21.76
N ASP A 237 29.15 10.79 -22.33
CA ASP A 237 28.34 10.39 -23.48
C ASP A 237 28.24 8.86 -23.59
N PHE A 238 27.40 8.26 -22.73
CA PHE A 238 27.15 6.83 -22.72
C PHE A 238 26.78 6.32 -24.12
N LYS A 239 25.97 7.04 -24.88
CA LYS A 239 25.52 6.64 -26.22
C LYS A 239 26.66 6.30 -27.18
N THR A 240 27.72 7.11 -27.22
CA THR A 240 28.85 6.92 -28.14
C THR A 240 29.93 5.98 -27.62
N CYS A 241 29.82 5.55 -26.36
CA CYS A 241 30.77 4.62 -25.76
C CYS A 241 30.69 3.21 -26.37
N SER A 242 31.84 2.51 -26.38
CA SER A 242 31.92 1.13 -26.87
C SER A 242 30.98 0.21 -26.08
N SER A 243 30.26 -0.67 -26.78
CA SER A 243 29.36 -1.63 -26.12
C SER A 243 30.07 -2.48 -25.07
N ILE A 244 31.36 -2.77 -25.25
CA ILE A 244 32.17 -3.53 -24.30
C ILE A 244 32.28 -2.81 -22.95
N ASP A 245 32.53 -1.51 -22.96
CA ASP A 245 32.66 -0.72 -21.72
C ASP A 245 31.28 -0.45 -21.10
N LYS A 246 30.21 -0.29 -21.90
CA LYS A 246 28.83 -0.26 -21.42
C LYS A 246 28.47 -1.53 -20.64
N TYR A 247 28.76 -2.70 -21.23
CA TYR A 247 28.50 -3.99 -20.57
C TYR A 247 29.29 -4.16 -19.28
N LYS A 248 30.55 -3.70 -19.22
CA LYS A 248 31.33 -3.74 -17.98
C LYS A 248 30.72 -2.87 -16.89
N LEU A 249 30.23 -1.67 -17.22
CA LEU A 249 29.56 -0.79 -16.28
C LEU A 249 28.28 -1.43 -15.74
N VAL A 250 27.41 -1.93 -16.64
CA VAL A 250 26.16 -2.60 -16.26
C VAL A 250 26.46 -3.81 -15.36
N ASN A 251 27.38 -4.69 -15.76
CA ASN A 251 27.75 -5.84 -14.93
C ASN A 251 28.28 -5.42 -13.55
N ARG A 252 29.07 -4.34 -13.49
CA ARG A 252 29.56 -3.83 -12.21
C ARG A 252 28.45 -3.30 -11.31
N LEU A 253 27.41 -2.68 -11.88
CA LEU A 253 26.24 -2.23 -11.12
C LEU A 253 25.49 -3.42 -10.50
N TYR A 254 25.29 -4.51 -11.25
CA TYR A 254 24.70 -5.75 -10.71
C TYR A 254 25.59 -6.39 -9.64
N GLU A 255 26.91 -6.52 -9.89
CA GLU A 255 27.86 -7.05 -8.90
C GLU A 255 27.86 -6.23 -7.60
N ARG A 256 27.75 -4.90 -7.73
CA ARG A 256 27.73 -4.00 -6.57
C ARG A 256 26.44 -4.13 -5.77
N LEU A 257 25.31 -4.33 -6.44
CA LEU A 257 24.04 -4.64 -5.78
C LEU A 257 24.14 -5.97 -5.02
N ASP A 258 24.67 -7.02 -5.65
CA ASP A 258 24.90 -8.32 -4.99
C ASP A 258 25.84 -8.21 -3.78
N GLU A 259 26.91 -7.41 -3.87
CA GLU A 259 27.83 -7.13 -2.76
C GLU A 259 27.11 -6.43 -1.59
N LEU A 260 26.20 -5.50 -1.88
CA LEU A 260 25.42 -4.79 -0.87
C LEU A 260 24.40 -5.70 -0.19
N GLU A 261 23.66 -6.49 -0.97
CA GLU A 261 22.68 -7.44 -0.44
C GLU A 261 23.35 -8.46 0.49
N ARG A 262 24.55 -8.95 0.14
CA ARG A 262 25.33 -9.84 1.02
C ARG A 262 25.75 -9.15 2.33
N LYS A 263 26.24 -7.92 2.25
CA LYS A 263 26.65 -7.15 3.44
C LYS A 263 25.49 -6.81 4.36
N MET A 264 24.27 -6.68 3.82
CA MET A 264 23.06 -6.47 4.62
C MET A 264 22.58 -7.73 5.32
N ILE A 265 22.88 -8.92 4.79
CA ILE A 265 22.54 -10.22 5.41
C ILE A 265 23.55 -10.60 6.51
N GLU A 266 24.81 -10.17 6.38
CA GLU A 266 25.88 -10.50 7.34
C GLU A 266 25.96 -9.57 8.57
N GLN A 267 25.15 -8.51 8.63
CA GLN A 267 25.04 -7.57 9.77
C GLN A 267 23.87 -7.88 10.69
#